data_AF-A0A258R564-F1
#
_entry.id   AF-A0A258R564-F1
#
_cell.length_a   1.000
_cell.length_b   1.000
_cell.length_c   1.000
_cell.angle_alpha   90.00
_cell.angle_beta   90.00
_cell.angle_gamma   90.00
#
_symmetry.space_group_name_H-M   'P 1'
#
loop_
_entity.id
_entity.type
_entity.pdbx_description
1 polymer ?
#
loop_
_entity_poly.entity_id
_entity_poly.type
_entity_poly.pdbx_seq_one_letter_code
_entity_poly.pdbx_strand_id
1 'polypeptide(L)'
;VPPVAPRTQVAEPPVPEEGAPYVELADLQQCAGLALGSPTRFGNMAAPLKYFLDTTGALWAQGALVGKPAAVFTSTASLHGGQETTLTSMMTPLLHHGMLILGLPYTLPEVNHTASGGTPYGASHWAGPSDDKPLTDDERNLCMALGKRLAETALKLAA
;
A
#
# COMPACT_ATOMS: atom_id res chain seq x y z
N VAL A 1 -37.46 -10.54 -22.57
CA VAL A 1 -36.19 -10.33 -21.86
C VAL A 1 -35.23 -11.41 -22.34
N PRO A 2 -34.10 -11.07 -22.99
CA PRO A 2 -33.17 -12.09 -23.44
C PRO A 2 -32.57 -12.81 -22.22
N PRO A 3 -32.39 -14.14 -22.26
CA PRO A 3 -31.73 -14.87 -21.19
C PRO A 3 -30.24 -14.50 -21.18
N VAL A 4 -29.81 -13.79 -20.14
CA VAL A 4 -28.39 -13.57 -19.88
C VAL A 4 -27.86 -14.84 -19.23
N ALA A 5 -27.21 -15.69 -20.01
CA ALA A 5 -26.37 -16.75 -19.45
C ALA A 5 -25.08 -16.11 -18.91
N PRO A 6 -24.60 -16.45 -17.70
CA PRO A 6 -23.27 -16.03 -17.29
C PRO A 6 -22.27 -16.70 -18.23
N ARG A 7 -21.62 -15.89 -19.08
CA ARG A 7 -20.37 -16.30 -19.72
C ARG A 7 -19.33 -16.40 -18.61
N THR A 8 -19.13 -17.58 -18.06
CA THR A 8 -17.95 -17.89 -17.25
C THR A 8 -16.75 -17.96 -18.20
N GLN A 9 -15.91 -16.93 -18.16
CA GLN A 9 -14.57 -17.01 -18.73
C GLN A 9 -13.67 -17.65 -17.68
N VAL A 10 -12.81 -18.57 -18.14
CA VAL A 10 -11.75 -19.14 -17.31
C VAL A 10 -10.81 -17.98 -16.99
N ALA A 11 -10.59 -17.71 -15.70
CA ALA A 11 -9.60 -16.73 -15.28
C ALA A 11 -8.23 -17.16 -15.83
N GLU A 12 -7.46 -16.21 -16.37
CA GLU A 12 -6.05 -16.43 -16.65
C GLU A 12 -5.33 -16.94 -15.39
N PRO A 13 -4.20 -17.67 -15.53
CA PRO A 13 -3.41 -18.07 -14.38
C PRO A 13 -3.18 -16.86 -13.46
N PRO A 14 -3.41 -16.99 -12.14
CA PRO A 14 -3.36 -15.83 -11.23
C PRO A 14 -1.98 -15.17 -11.17
N VAL A 15 -0.94 -15.89 -11.59
CA VAL A 15 0.45 -15.43 -11.65
C VAL A 15 0.84 -15.19 -13.11
N PRO A 16 1.18 -13.96 -13.51
CA PRO A 16 1.72 -13.67 -14.83
C PRO A 16 3.06 -14.38 -15.08
N GLU A 17 3.30 -14.84 -16.32
CA GLU A 17 4.57 -15.46 -16.70
C GLU A 17 5.75 -14.47 -16.73
N GLU A 18 5.46 -13.18 -16.87
CA GLU A 18 6.43 -12.08 -16.89
C GLU A 18 5.92 -10.90 -16.05
N GLY A 19 6.84 -10.14 -15.44
CA GLY A 19 6.52 -8.91 -14.72
C GLY A 19 7.15 -8.83 -13.33
N ALA A 20 6.50 -8.08 -12.44
CA ALA A 20 6.93 -7.98 -11.04
C ALA A 20 6.77 -9.32 -10.31
N PRO A 21 7.61 -9.62 -9.31
CA PRO A 21 7.45 -10.80 -8.47
C PRO A 21 6.03 -10.87 -7.90
N TYR A 22 5.43 -12.05 -7.98
CA TYR A 22 4.11 -12.29 -7.43
C TYR A 22 4.23 -12.61 -5.95
N VAL A 23 3.44 -11.91 -5.12
CA VAL A 23 3.45 -12.10 -3.66
C VAL A 23 2.54 -13.25 -3.27
N GLU A 24 3.04 -14.15 -2.43
CA GLU A 24 2.31 -15.26 -1.85
C GLU A 24 2.00 -15.01 -0.36
N LEU A 25 1.13 -15.83 0.22
CA LEU A 25 0.82 -15.73 1.66
C LEU A 25 2.04 -16.01 2.54
N ALA A 26 2.96 -16.86 2.07
CA ALA A 26 4.22 -17.15 2.76
C ALA A 26 5.09 -15.89 2.91
N ASP A 27 5.11 -15.01 1.90
CA ASP A 27 5.87 -13.76 1.96
C ASP A 27 5.37 -12.85 3.07
N LEU A 28 4.05 -12.76 3.26
CA LEU A 28 3.46 -11.99 4.36
C LEU A 28 3.84 -12.58 5.73
N GLN A 29 3.84 -13.91 5.85
CA GLN A 29 4.21 -14.58 7.08
C GLN A 29 5.70 -14.36 7.41
N GLN A 30 6.56 -14.41 6.40
CA GLN A 30 8.02 -14.37 6.54
C GLN A 30 8.59 -12.96 6.58
N CYS A 31 7.86 -11.94 6.12
CA CYS A 31 8.38 -10.57 6.10
C CYS A 31 8.65 -10.04 7.51
N ALA A 32 9.70 -9.23 7.65
CA ALA A 32 10.01 -8.54 8.91
C ALA A 32 9.15 -7.28 9.11
N GLY A 33 8.59 -6.74 8.02
CA GLY A 33 7.71 -5.58 7.99
C GLY A 33 7.12 -5.41 6.58
N LEU A 34 6.03 -4.65 6.47
CA LEU A 34 5.24 -4.53 5.24
C LEU A 34 5.20 -3.09 4.74
N ALA A 35 5.67 -2.83 3.52
CA ALA A 35 5.36 -1.61 2.79
C ALA A 35 4.27 -1.93 1.75
N LEU A 36 3.04 -1.46 1.96
CA LEU A 36 1.90 -1.78 1.11
C LEU A 36 1.52 -0.61 0.20
N GLY A 37 1.53 -0.83 -1.10
CA GLY A 37 1.29 0.20 -2.11
C GLY A 37 0.05 -0.05 -2.95
N SER A 38 -0.74 0.99 -3.23
CA SER A 38 -1.77 0.95 -4.26
C SER A 38 -2.03 2.33 -4.85
N PRO A 39 -2.26 2.47 -6.17
CA PRO A 39 -2.86 3.69 -6.71
C PRO A 39 -4.26 3.91 -6.13
N THR A 40 -4.69 5.17 -6.04
CA THR A 40 -6.05 5.52 -5.61
C THR A 40 -7.08 5.01 -6.61
N ARG A 41 -8.16 4.44 -6.08
CA ARG A 41 -9.42 4.16 -6.77
C ARG A 41 -10.54 4.72 -5.91
N PHE A 42 -10.95 5.95 -6.23
CA PHE A 42 -12.01 6.67 -5.50
C PHE A 42 -11.74 6.78 -3.98
N GLY A 43 -10.49 7.05 -3.60
CA GLY A 43 -10.10 7.17 -2.18
C GLY A 43 -9.92 5.83 -1.47
N ASN A 44 -9.85 4.73 -2.21
CA ASN A 44 -9.56 3.38 -1.74
C ASN A 44 -8.43 2.74 -2.55
N MET A 45 -7.93 1.60 -2.07
CA MET A 45 -7.00 0.77 -2.83
C MET A 45 -7.64 0.17 -4.09
N ALA A 46 -6.81 -0.26 -5.04
CA ALA A 46 -7.24 -0.98 -6.22
C ALA A 46 -7.79 -2.37 -5.87
N ALA A 47 -8.77 -2.83 -6.64
CA ALA A 47 -9.43 -4.11 -6.44
C ALA A 47 -8.47 -5.32 -6.33
N PRO A 48 -7.37 -5.43 -7.11
CA PRO A 48 -6.43 -6.54 -6.97
C PRO A 48 -5.78 -6.61 -5.59
N LEU A 49 -5.39 -5.47 -5.01
CA LEU A 49 -4.80 -5.45 -3.68
C LEU A 49 -5.85 -5.81 -2.61
N LYS A 50 -7.08 -5.28 -2.74
CA LYS A 50 -8.16 -5.63 -1.82
C LYS A 50 -8.48 -7.12 -1.87
N TYR A 51 -8.54 -7.68 -3.07
CA TYR A 51 -8.75 -9.11 -3.29
C TYR A 51 -7.65 -9.94 -2.62
N PHE A 52 -6.37 -9.57 -2.81
CA PHE A 52 -5.26 -10.24 -2.14
C PHE A 52 -5.40 -10.23 -0.62
N LEU A 53 -5.70 -9.07 -0.01
CA LEU A 53 -5.94 -8.97 1.43
C LEU A 53 -7.12 -9.83 1.89
N ASP A 54 -8.18 -9.97 1.09
CA ASP A 54 -9.33 -10.84 1.43
C ASP A 54 -8.96 -12.33 1.48
N THR A 55 -7.86 -12.74 0.82
CA THR A 55 -7.34 -14.12 0.91
C THR A 55 -6.55 -14.39 2.19
N THR A 56 -6.25 -13.37 3.00
CA THR A 56 -5.37 -13.50 4.18
C THR A 56 -6.09 -13.97 5.45
N GLY A 57 -7.33 -14.45 5.36
CA GLY A 57 -8.13 -14.87 6.52
C GLY A 57 -7.48 -15.94 7.40
N ALA A 58 -6.72 -16.87 6.82
CA ALA A 58 -5.97 -17.87 7.58
C ALA A 58 -4.80 -17.27 8.38
N LEU A 59 -4.09 -16.30 7.81
CA LEU A 59 -3.01 -15.57 8.48
C LEU A 59 -3.56 -14.73 9.64
N TRP A 60 -4.71 -14.09 9.42
CA TRP A 60 -5.43 -13.35 10.46
C TRP A 60 -5.80 -14.25 11.64
N ALA A 61 -6.43 -15.39 11.38
CA ALA A 61 -6.87 -16.32 12.41
C ALA A 61 -5.70 -16.87 13.25
N GLN A 62 -4.51 -16.99 12.66
CA GLN A 62 -3.30 -17.46 13.33
C GLN A 62 -2.50 -16.33 14.00
N GLY A 63 -2.89 -15.07 13.82
CA GLY A 63 -2.13 -13.92 14.30
C GLY A 63 -0.76 -13.75 13.63
N ALA A 64 -0.59 -14.26 12.41
CA ALA A 64 0.72 -14.35 11.75
C ALA A 64 1.39 -12.99 11.49
N LEU A 65 0.58 -11.92 11.41
CA LEU A 65 1.05 -10.56 11.13
C LEU A 65 1.09 -9.66 12.38
N VAL A 66 0.65 -10.16 13.54
CA VAL A 66 0.56 -9.38 14.77
C VAL A 66 1.95 -8.87 15.17
N GLY A 67 2.03 -7.58 15.50
CA GLY A 67 3.27 -6.93 15.95
C GLY A 67 4.26 -6.59 14.85
N LYS A 68 4.07 -7.08 13.60
CA LYS A 68 4.91 -6.68 12.47
C LYS A 68 4.64 -5.21 12.12
N PRO A 69 5.67 -4.37 11.88
CA PRO A 69 5.47 -3.00 11.46
C PRO A 69 4.99 -2.93 10.00
N ALA A 70 4.13 -1.96 9.72
CA ALA A 70 3.62 -1.71 8.38
C ALA A 70 3.58 -0.23 8.04
N ALA A 71 3.82 0.10 6.77
CA ALA A 71 3.66 1.43 6.19
C ALA A 71 2.86 1.31 4.89
N VAL A 72 2.10 2.36 4.55
CA VAL A 72 1.31 2.41 3.32
C VAL A 72 1.78 3.54 2.41
N PHE A 73 1.68 3.35 1.10
CA PHE A 73 1.97 4.38 0.10
C PHE A 73 0.98 4.35 -1.06
N THR A 74 0.80 5.47 -1.75
CA THR A 74 -0.19 5.60 -2.84
C THR A 74 0.25 6.53 -3.97
N SER A 75 -0.52 6.57 -5.05
CA SER A 75 -0.40 7.56 -6.11
C SER A 75 -1.77 8.06 -6.57
N THR A 76 -1.84 9.31 -7.02
CA THR A 76 -3.08 9.93 -7.47
C THR A 76 -2.90 10.73 -8.75
N ALA A 77 -3.94 10.76 -9.60
CA ALA A 77 -3.94 11.59 -10.82
C ALA A 77 -4.22 13.07 -10.52
N SER A 78 -5.10 13.36 -9.56
CA SER A 78 -5.37 14.71 -9.06
C SER A 78 -4.75 14.92 -7.68
N LEU A 79 -4.33 16.16 -7.39
CA LEU A 79 -3.62 16.51 -6.16
C LEU A 79 -4.43 16.15 -4.90
N HIS A 80 -5.75 16.37 -4.93
CA HIS A 80 -6.67 16.04 -3.84
C HIS A 80 -7.54 14.80 -4.15
N GLY A 81 -7.06 13.92 -5.03
CA GLY A 81 -7.76 12.70 -5.48
C GLY A 81 -7.75 11.52 -4.51
N GLY A 82 -7.53 11.79 -3.22
CA GLY A 82 -7.48 10.76 -2.18
C GLY A 82 -6.08 10.28 -1.81
N GLN A 83 -5.08 11.18 -1.80
CA GLN A 83 -3.75 10.86 -1.25
C GLN A 83 -3.87 10.40 0.21
N GLU A 84 -4.67 11.10 1.02
CA GLU A 84 -4.84 10.78 2.44
C GLU A 84 -5.86 9.67 2.71
N THR A 85 -7.01 9.70 2.01
CA THR A 85 -8.11 8.77 2.25
C THR A 85 -7.77 7.35 1.81
N THR A 86 -7.02 7.19 0.71
CA THR A 86 -6.53 5.88 0.27
C THR A 86 -5.59 5.27 1.30
N LEU A 87 -4.66 6.06 1.84
CA LEU A 87 -3.73 5.58 2.87
C LEU A 87 -4.47 5.21 4.15
N THR A 88 -5.37 6.07 4.63
CA THR A 88 -6.18 5.82 5.83
C THR A 88 -7.02 4.54 5.68
N SER A 89 -7.66 4.33 4.53
CA SER A 89 -8.45 3.11 4.28
C SER A 89 -7.58 1.85 4.16
N MET A 90 -6.38 1.97 3.60
CA MET A 90 -5.40 0.87 3.54
C MET A 90 -4.89 0.46 4.92
N MET A 91 -4.86 1.36 5.91
CA MET A 91 -4.45 1.03 7.28
C MET A 91 -5.47 0.13 8.00
N THR A 92 -6.76 0.27 7.71
CA THR A 92 -7.83 -0.48 8.39
C THR A 92 -7.63 -2.00 8.37
N PRO A 93 -7.46 -2.68 7.21
CA PRO A 93 -7.23 -4.12 7.20
C PRO A 93 -5.94 -4.53 7.92
N LEU A 94 -4.90 -3.68 7.91
CA LEU A 94 -3.63 -3.95 8.61
C LEU A 94 -3.78 -3.87 10.13
N LEU A 95 -4.62 -2.94 10.62
CA LEU A 95 -4.99 -2.88 12.03
C LEU A 95 -5.77 -4.12 12.48
N HIS A 96 -6.68 -4.64 11.65
CA HIS A 96 -7.38 -5.91 11.93
C HIS A 96 -6.44 -7.12 12.02
N HIS A 97 -5.32 -7.08 11.28
CA HIS A 97 -4.23 -8.05 11.38
C HIS A 97 -3.30 -7.84 12.60
N GLY A 98 -3.51 -6.79 13.39
CA GLY A 98 -2.69 -6.47 14.57
C GLY A 98 -1.31 -5.91 14.23
N MET A 99 -1.13 -5.34 13.04
CA MET A 99 0.13 -4.74 12.62
C MET A 99 0.35 -3.36 13.26
N LEU A 100 1.62 -2.95 13.38
CA LEU A 100 2.02 -1.65 13.92
C LEU A 100 2.17 -0.62 12.78
N ILE A 101 1.23 0.32 12.67
CA ILE A 101 1.19 1.29 11.57
C ILE A 101 2.22 2.41 11.76
N LEU A 102 2.98 2.69 10.70
CA LEU A 102 3.97 3.75 10.62
C LEU A 102 3.60 4.75 9.51
N GLY A 103 3.55 6.03 9.88
CA GLY A 103 3.45 7.15 8.94
C GLY A 103 4.74 7.95 8.83
N LEU A 104 4.66 9.08 8.12
CA LEU A 104 5.75 10.05 7.99
C LEU A 104 5.63 11.11 9.10
N PRO A 105 6.68 11.32 9.91
CA PRO A 105 6.65 12.36 10.94
C PRO A 105 6.88 13.75 10.34
N TYR A 106 6.24 14.78 10.91
CA TYR A 106 6.47 16.20 10.56
C TYR A 106 7.88 16.72 10.91
N THR A 107 8.73 15.90 11.52
CA THR A 107 10.17 16.19 11.64
C THR A 107 10.89 16.15 10.29
N LEU A 108 10.27 15.56 9.26
CA LEU A 108 10.71 15.65 7.87
C LEU A 108 10.16 16.96 7.28
N PRO A 109 11.01 17.94 6.93
CA PRO A 109 10.56 19.23 6.40
C PRO A 109 9.66 19.09 5.17
N GLU A 110 9.92 18.10 4.33
CA GLU A 110 9.20 17.82 3.09
C GLU A 110 7.70 17.61 3.31
N VAL A 111 7.29 17.00 4.44
CA VAL A 111 5.87 16.81 4.78
C VAL A 111 5.14 18.15 4.96
N ASN A 112 5.84 19.22 5.37
CA ASN A 112 5.24 20.53 5.60
C ASN A 112 5.11 21.37 4.33
N HIS A 113 6.05 21.23 3.38
CA HIS A 113 6.15 22.15 2.23
C HIS A 113 5.93 21.52 0.86
N THR A 114 5.83 20.19 0.75
CA THR A 114 5.62 19.53 -0.54
C THR A 114 4.36 20.08 -1.21
N ALA A 115 4.48 20.47 -2.47
CA ALA A 115 3.37 20.91 -3.30
C ALA A 115 2.85 19.79 -4.24
N SER A 116 3.32 18.55 -4.02
CA SER A 116 3.00 17.36 -4.83
C SER A 116 2.43 16.25 -3.95
N GLY A 117 3.07 15.09 -3.89
CA GLY A 117 2.77 14.03 -2.95
C GLY A 117 3.64 14.05 -1.69
N GLY A 118 3.20 13.28 -0.69
CA GLY A 118 3.72 13.28 0.67
C GLY A 118 2.65 13.70 1.68
N THR A 119 2.29 12.79 2.59
CA THR A 119 1.32 13.06 3.67
C THR A 119 1.84 12.45 4.98
N PRO A 120 1.36 12.89 6.16
CA PRO A 120 1.72 12.22 7.41
C PRO A 120 1.27 10.75 7.47
N TYR A 121 0.25 10.36 6.69
CA TYR A 121 -0.27 8.98 6.65
C TYR A 121 0.64 8.02 5.88
N GLY A 122 1.54 8.54 5.04
CA GLY A 122 2.38 7.73 4.17
C GLY A 122 2.89 8.51 2.97
N ALA A 123 3.88 7.95 2.29
CA ALA A 123 4.42 8.53 1.07
C ALA A 123 3.36 8.45 -0.05
N SER A 124 3.31 9.48 -0.87
CA SER A 124 2.41 9.50 -2.02
C SER A 124 3.03 10.24 -3.19
N HIS A 125 2.50 9.99 -4.39
CA HIS A 125 2.92 10.66 -5.62
C HIS A 125 1.73 11.26 -6.35
N TRP A 126 1.87 12.50 -6.80
CA TRP A 126 0.92 13.11 -7.72
C TRP A 126 1.39 12.94 -9.17
N ALA A 127 0.87 11.91 -9.84
CA ALA A 127 1.26 11.52 -11.20
C ALA A 127 0.65 12.43 -12.29
N GLY A 128 -0.32 13.26 -11.93
CA GLY A 128 -1.02 14.12 -12.88
C GLY A 128 -2.09 13.37 -13.69
N PRO A 129 -2.92 14.10 -14.45
CA PRO A 129 -4.04 13.51 -15.19
C PRO A 129 -3.59 12.57 -16.32
N SER A 130 -2.35 12.70 -16.79
CA SER A 130 -1.75 11.86 -17.83
C SER A 130 -0.86 10.74 -17.29
N ASP A 131 -0.73 10.61 -15.95
CA ASP A 131 0.13 9.62 -15.29
C ASP A 131 1.61 9.69 -15.72
N ASP A 132 2.10 10.90 -15.99
CA ASP A 132 3.40 11.16 -16.62
C ASP A 132 4.31 12.12 -15.82
N LYS A 133 3.83 12.65 -14.69
CA LYS A 133 4.66 13.50 -13.84
C LYS A 133 5.76 12.65 -13.21
N PRO A 134 7.03 13.08 -13.28
CA PRO A 134 8.09 12.40 -12.54
C PRO A 134 7.92 12.64 -11.04
N LEU A 135 8.47 11.72 -10.24
CA LEU A 135 8.63 11.97 -8.81
C LEU A 135 9.41 13.26 -8.59
N THR A 136 8.96 14.10 -7.65
CA THR A 136 9.72 15.26 -7.17
C THR A 136 10.84 14.80 -6.21
N ASP A 137 11.75 15.71 -5.87
CA ASP A 137 12.79 15.40 -4.89
C ASP A 137 12.20 15.26 -3.47
N ASP A 138 11.18 16.04 -3.13
CA ASP A 138 10.42 15.88 -1.88
C ASP A 138 9.78 14.48 -1.80
N GLU A 139 9.09 14.04 -2.86
CA GLU A 139 8.46 12.71 -2.92
C GLU A 139 9.50 11.59 -2.81
N ARG A 140 10.65 11.72 -3.48
CA ARG A 140 11.77 10.77 -3.36
C ARG A 140 12.30 10.69 -1.93
N ASN A 141 12.56 11.85 -1.30
CA ASN A 141 13.07 11.91 0.07
C ASN A 141 12.09 11.28 1.06
N LEU A 142 10.79 11.55 0.91
CA LEU A 142 9.74 10.98 1.75
C LEU A 142 9.60 9.46 1.57
N CYS A 143 9.67 8.95 0.33
CA CYS A 143 9.69 7.51 0.06
C CYS A 143 10.87 6.82 0.75
N MET A 144 12.08 7.40 0.62
CA MET A 144 13.28 6.87 1.26
C MET A 144 13.19 6.92 2.79
N ALA A 145 12.65 8.01 3.35
CA ALA A 145 12.46 8.16 4.78
C ALA A 145 11.45 7.14 5.34
N LEU A 146 10.35 6.89 4.64
CA LEU A 146 9.35 5.89 5.03
C LEU A 146 9.96 4.48 5.05
N GLY A 147 10.66 4.11 3.97
CA GLY A 147 11.33 2.82 3.85
C GLY A 147 12.39 2.61 4.94
N LYS A 148 13.24 3.62 5.18
CA LYS A 148 14.23 3.60 6.27
C LYS A 148 13.57 3.41 7.63
N ARG A 149 12.52 4.18 7.92
CA ARG A 149 11.77 4.09 9.18
C ARG A 149 11.16 2.71 9.39
N LEU A 150 10.57 2.12 8.34
CA LEU A 150 10.01 0.77 8.40
C LEU A 150 11.08 -0.26 8.72
N ALA A 151 12.20 -0.24 7.98
CA ALA A 151 13.31 -1.17 8.16
C ALA A 151 13.94 -1.07 9.56
N GLU A 152 14.23 0.15 10.04
CA GLU A 152 14.77 0.37 11.38
C GLU A 152 13.80 -0.08 12.47
N THR A 153 12.50 0.08 12.27
CA THR A 153 11.48 -0.38 13.22
C THR A 153 11.40 -1.91 13.24
N ALA A 154 11.43 -2.55 12.07
CA ALA A 154 11.46 -4.02 11.96
C ALA A 154 12.68 -4.61 12.69
N LEU A 155 13.86 -4.01 12.52
CA LEU A 155 15.08 -4.42 13.23
C LEU A 155 14.95 -4.30 14.75
N LYS A 156 14.30 -3.24 15.25
CA LYS A 156 14.09 -3.02 16.69
C LYS A 156 13.09 -3.97 17.32
N LEU A 157 12.07 -4.39 16.56
CA LEU A 157 11.02 -5.30 17.03
C LEU A 157 11.43 -6.78 16.93
N ALA A 158 12.45 -7.10 16.13
CA ALA A 158 13.02 -8.43 16.03
C ALA A 158 13.99 -8.77 17.18
N ALA A 159 14.36 -7.77 18.01
CA ALA A 159 15.31 -7.89 19.11
C ALA A 159 14.66 -8.31 20.43
#